data_AF-A0A392PXI0-F1
#
_entry.id   AF-A0A392PXI0-F1
#
_cell.length_a   1.000
_cell.length_b   1.000
_cell.length_c   1.000
_cell.angle_alpha   90.00
_cell.angle_beta   90.00
_cell.angle_gamma   90.00
#
_symmetry.space_group_name_H-M   'P 1'
#
loop_
_entity.id
_entity.type
_entity.pdbx_description
1 polymer ?
#
loop_
_entity_poly.entity_id
_entity_poly.type
_entity_poly.pdbx_seq_one_letter_code
_entity_poly.pdbx_strand_id
1 'polypeptide(L)'
;EGVHPIRQAVVSHFASHFKASNVERLGVDNLQFQRLSPLKSGSLTKPFSVAEVKVAVWDCDSFKSPGPDGINFGFIKDFWAELHEDVMRLRMVIGSVISEAQTTFVQNRQILDGILIANEVVDEARKSKKELMLFKVDFEKAYDSVD
;
A
#
# COMPACT_ATOMS: atom_id res chain seq x y z
N GLU A 1 26.51 30.79 15.67
CA GLU A 1 25.47 31.83 15.46
C GLU A 1 24.82 31.85 14.07
N GLY A 2 25.41 31.26 13.01
CA GLY A 2 24.87 31.37 11.63
C GLY A 2 23.72 30.44 11.21
N VAL A 3 23.26 29.51 12.04
CA VAL A 3 22.22 28.50 11.66
C VAL A 3 20.80 29.00 11.93
N HIS A 4 20.63 29.96 12.85
CA HIS A 4 19.33 30.48 13.26
C HIS A 4 18.54 31.15 12.12
N PRO A 5 19.16 31.97 11.25
CA PRO A 5 18.48 32.59 10.12
C PRO A 5 17.98 31.55 9.10
N ILE A 6 18.78 30.50 8.86
CA ILE A 6 18.44 29.42 7.92
C ILE A 6 17.25 28.62 8.48
N ARG A 7 17.28 28.27 9.77
CA ARG A 7 16.17 27.57 10.43
C ARG A 7 14.88 28.40 10.37
N GLN A 8 14.98 29.71 10.62
CA GLN A 8 13.83 30.62 10.55
C GLN A 8 13.26 30.73 9.13
N ALA A 9 14.13 30.79 8.11
CA ALA A 9 13.73 30.84 6.71
C ALA A 9 13.03 29.54 6.28
N VAL A 10 13.57 28.37 6.65
CA VAL A 10 12.98 27.06 6.38
C VAL A 10 11.60 26.92 7.04
N VAL A 11 11.50 27.27 8.33
CA VAL A 11 10.23 27.23 9.06
C VAL A 11 9.21 28.18 8.44
N SER A 12 9.61 29.42 8.12
CA SER A 12 8.71 30.40 7.50
C SER A 12 8.24 29.96 6.12
N HIS A 13 9.14 29.39 5.32
CA HIS A 13 8.84 28.88 3.99
C HIS A 13 7.77 27.77 4.07
N PHE A 14 7.99 26.74 4.88
CA PHE A 14 7.04 25.64 5.01
C PHE A 14 5.76 26.04 5.75
N ALA A 15 5.82 26.91 6.76
CA ALA A 15 4.62 27.43 7.42
C ALA A 15 3.74 28.26 6.48
N SER A 16 4.36 28.99 5.55
CA SER A 16 3.63 29.70 4.48
C SER A 16 3.10 28.75 3.43
N HIS A 17 3.90 27.75 3.03
CA HIS A 17 3.52 26.78 2.00
C HIS A 17 2.40 25.83 2.45
N PHE A 18 2.40 25.44 3.73
CA PHE A 18 1.36 24.62 4.35
C PHE A 18 0.28 25.45 5.06
N LYS A 19 0.27 26.78 4.87
CA LYS A 19 -0.79 27.63 5.40
C LYS A 19 -2.07 27.31 4.64
N ALA A 20 -3.07 26.83 5.36
CA ALA A 20 -4.36 26.49 4.77
C ALA A 20 -4.96 27.73 4.07
N SER A 21 -5.01 27.70 2.74
CA SER A 21 -5.84 28.60 1.96
C SER A 21 -7.27 28.07 1.95
N ASN A 22 -8.24 28.91 2.32
CA ASN A 22 -9.66 28.61 2.14
C ASN A 22 -9.99 28.73 0.65
N VAL A 23 -9.53 27.77 -0.13
CA VAL A 23 -9.99 27.56 -1.50
C VAL A 23 -11.22 26.66 -1.41
N GLU A 24 -12.31 27.03 -2.07
CA GLU A 24 -13.42 26.10 -2.31
C GLU A 24 -12.90 24.96 -3.19
N ARG A 25 -12.39 23.91 -2.54
CA ARG A 25 -12.04 22.65 -3.19
C ARG A 25 -13.34 21.96 -3.59
N LEU A 26 -13.51 21.71 -4.88
CA LEU A 26 -14.58 20.89 -5.44
C LEU A 26 -14.63 19.58 -4.63
N GLY A 27 -15.76 19.30 -3.97
CA GLY A 27 -15.93 18.09 -3.16
C GLY A 27 -15.86 16.83 -4.03
N VAL A 28 -15.43 15.72 -3.44
CA VAL A 28 -15.42 14.41 -4.15
C VAL A 28 -16.82 13.82 -4.32
N ASP A 29 -17.89 14.52 -3.93
CA ASP A 29 -19.27 14.00 -3.96
C ASP A 29 -19.68 13.49 -5.36
N ASN A 30 -19.02 13.99 -6.42
CA ASN A 30 -19.20 13.56 -7.80
C ASN A 30 -18.03 12.74 -8.38
N LEU A 31 -16.97 12.49 -7.60
CA LEU A 31 -15.87 11.63 -7.98
C LEU A 31 -16.27 10.17 -7.77
N GLN A 32 -16.58 9.51 -8.88
CA GLN A 32 -16.70 8.06 -8.93
C GLN A 32 -15.31 7.45 -8.72
N PHE A 33 -14.93 7.25 -7.46
CA PHE A 33 -13.79 6.38 -7.16
C PHE A 33 -14.03 5.03 -7.82
N GLN A 34 -13.00 4.46 -8.45
CA GLN A 34 -13.10 3.09 -8.93
C GLN A 34 -13.27 2.17 -7.73
N ARG A 35 -14.52 1.89 -7.39
CA ARG A 35 -14.88 0.86 -6.43
C ARG A 35 -14.86 -0.46 -7.18
N LEU A 36 -14.29 -1.46 -6.53
CA LEU A 36 -14.42 -2.82 -7.02
C LEU A 36 -15.91 -3.14 -6.98
N SER A 37 -16.49 -3.53 -8.12
CA SER A 37 -17.84 -4.07 -8.11
C SER A 37 -17.87 -5.30 -7.19
N PRO A 38 -19.02 -5.66 -6.59
CA PRO A 38 -19.10 -6.86 -5.74
C PRO A 38 -18.53 -8.11 -6.42
N LEU A 39 -18.70 -8.23 -7.74
CA LEU A 39 -18.09 -9.29 -8.57
C LEU A 39 -16.56 -9.19 -8.67
N LYS A 40 -16.00 -7.97 -8.84
CA LYS A 40 -14.55 -7.75 -8.83
C LYS A 40 -13.94 -7.98 -7.45
N SER A 41 -14.61 -7.52 -6.39
CA SER A 41 -14.22 -7.78 -5.01
C SER A 41 -14.17 -9.28 -4.73
N GLY A 42 -15.25 -9.98 -5.06
CA GLY A 42 -15.32 -11.44 -4.95
C GLY A 42 -14.33 -12.18 -5.86
N SER A 43 -13.80 -11.53 -6.92
CA SER A 43 -12.72 -12.08 -7.74
C SER A 43 -11.34 -11.87 -7.13
N LEU A 44 -11.12 -10.77 -6.40
CA LEU A 44 -9.85 -10.48 -5.72
C LEU A 44 -9.66 -11.31 -4.45
N THR A 45 -10.76 -11.76 -3.85
CA THR A 45 -10.73 -12.70 -2.73
C THR A 45 -10.71 -14.17 -3.17
N LYS A 46 -10.69 -14.45 -4.48
CA LYS A 46 -10.53 -15.82 -4.96
C LYS A 46 -9.15 -16.34 -4.58
N PRO A 47 -9.05 -17.59 -4.12
CA PRO A 47 -7.75 -18.21 -3.89
C PRO A 47 -6.95 -18.27 -5.20
N PHE A 48 -5.73 -17.72 -5.20
CA PHE A 48 -4.81 -17.69 -6.36
C PHE A 48 -4.65 -19.05 -7.06
N SER A 49 -4.72 -19.09 -8.38
CA SER A 49 -4.46 -20.30 -9.15
C SER A 49 -2.97 -20.62 -9.26
N VAL A 50 -2.64 -21.89 -9.48
CA VAL A 50 -1.25 -22.33 -9.76
C VAL A 50 -0.67 -21.55 -10.94
N ALA A 51 -1.49 -21.29 -11.96
CA ALA A 51 -1.08 -20.53 -13.14
C ALA A 51 -0.71 -19.08 -12.78
N GLU A 52 -1.51 -18.39 -11.96
CA GLU A 52 -1.22 -17.02 -11.50
C GLU A 52 0.07 -16.96 -10.69
N VAL A 53 0.26 -17.88 -9.74
CA VAL A 53 1.48 -17.95 -8.93
C VAL A 53 2.69 -18.26 -9.81
N LYS A 54 2.55 -19.17 -10.77
CA LYS A 54 3.61 -19.48 -11.74
C LYS A 54 4.01 -18.26 -12.57
N VAL A 55 3.04 -17.50 -13.06
CA VAL A 55 3.31 -16.26 -13.82
C VAL A 55 4.09 -15.27 -12.96
N ALA A 56 3.70 -15.07 -11.70
CA ALA A 56 4.42 -14.17 -10.79
C ALA A 56 5.86 -14.65 -10.50
N VAL A 57 6.08 -15.96 -10.34
CA VAL A 57 7.43 -16.54 -10.21
C VAL A 57 8.26 -16.33 -11.47
N TRP A 58 7.65 -16.45 -12.66
CA TRP A 58 8.35 -16.25 -13.93
C TRP A 58 8.67 -14.80 -14.24
N ASP A 59 7.87 -13.85 -13.74
CA ASP A 59 8.11 -12.40 -13.85
C ASP A 59 9.33 -11.95 -13.03
N CYS A 60 9.71 -12.72 -12.00
CA CYS A 60 10.93 -12.45 -11.22
C CYS A 60 12.19 -12.79 -12.02
N ASP A 61 13.24 -11.97 -11.95
CA ASP A 61 14.52 -12.28 -12.61
C ASP A 61 15.19 -13.54 -11.99
N SER A 62 15.69 -14.45 -12.83
CA SER A 62 16.27 -15.72 -12.35
C SER A 62 17.56 -15.52 -11.53
N PHE A 63 18.30 -14.43 -11.78
CA PHE A 63 19.58 -14.11 -11.17
C PHE A 63 19.47 -13.00 -10.12
N LYS A 64 18.29 -12.81 -9.52
CA LYS A 64 18.16 -12.03 -8.27
C LYS A 64 19.15 -12.54 -7.23
N SER A 65 19.60 -11.61 -6.37
CA SER A 65 20.52 -11.92 -5.28
C SER A 65 20.02 -13.12 -4.47
N PRO A 66 20.86 -14.14 -4.27
CA PRO A 66 20.46 -15.34 -3.55
C PRO A 66 20.29 -15.06 -2.05
N GLY A 67 19.52 -15.93 -1.38
CA GLY A 67 19.48 -15.97 0.08
C GLY A 67 20.79 -16.51 0.69
N PRO A 68 20.88 -16.58 2.03
CA PRO A 68 22.02 -17.20 2.72
C PRO A 68 22.27 -18.68 2.33
N ASP A 69 21.24 -19.34 1.81
CA ASP A 69 21.26 -20.71 1.28
C ASP A 69 21.82 -20.81 -0.15
N GLY A 70 22.10 -19.68 -0.81
CA GLY A 70 22.55 -19.64 -2.20
C GLY A 70 21.43 -19.83 -3.23
N ILE A 71 20.18 -19.95 -2.80
CA ILE A 71 19.03 -20.20 -3.69
C ILE A 71 18.51 -18.87 -4.25
N ASN A 72 18.20 -18.86 -5.55
CA ASN A 72 17.59 -17.73 -6.25
C ASN A 72 16.30 -18.18 -6.98
N PHE A 73 15.65 -17.25 -7.68
CA PHE A 73 14.45 -17.56 -8.46
C PHE A 73 14.71 -18.52 -9.62
N GLY A 74 15.92 -18.62 -10.15
CA GLY A 74 16.30 -19.62 -11.14
C GLY A 74 16.09 -21.03 -10.64
N PHE A 75 16.56 -21.35 -9.43
CA PHE A 75 16.31 -22.64 -8.80
C PHE A 75 14.81 -22.93 -8.64
N ILE A 76 14.01 -21.96 -8.17
CA ILE A 76 12.56 -22.17 -8.01
C ILE A 76 11.89 -22.45 -9.36
N LYS A 77 12.34 -21.81 -10.45
CA LYS A 77 11.83 -22.06 -11.79
C LYS A 77 12.21 -23.45 -12.31
N ASP A 78 13.46 -23.86 -12.08
CA ASP A 78 13.99 -25.15 -12.52
C ASP A 78 13.31 -26.33 -11.80
N PHE A 79 13.02 -26.17 -10.51
CA PHE A 79 12.41 -27.20 -9.65
C PHE A 79 10.93 -26.92 -9.34
N TRP A 80 10.22 -26.21 -10.23
CA TRP A 80 8.82 -25.85 -10.02
C TRP A 80 7.92 -27.08 -9.86
N ALA A 81 8.19 -28.17 -10.58
CA ALA A 81 7.38 -29.39 -10.52
C ALA A 81 7.38 -30.01 -9.11
N GLU A 82 8.48 -29.88 -8.39
CA GLU A 82 8.66 -30.39 -7.04
C GLU A 82 8.21 -29.39 -5.97
N LEU A 83 8.45 -28.08 -6.19
CA LEU A 83 8.26 -27.05 -5.16
C LEU A 83 6.89 -26.35 -5.20
N HIS A 84 6.14 -26.45 -6.29
CA HIS A 84 4.92 -25.64 -6.46
C HIS A 84 3.87 -25.91 -5.38
N GLU A 85 3.69 -27.16 -4.95
CA GLU A 85 2.72 -27.50 -3.90
C GLU A 85 3.05 -26.78 -2.58
N ASP A 86 4.34 -26.66 -2.24
CA ASP A 86 4.78 -25.94 -1.05
C ASP A 86 4.53 -24.44 -1.17
N VAL A 87 4.84 -23.84 -2.33
CA VAL A 87 4.57 -22.43 -2.61
C VAL A 87 3.07 -22.12 -2.54
N MET A 88 2.23 -23.05 -3.01
CA MET A 88 0.78 -22.90 -3.02
C MET A 88 0.15 -22.94 -1.61
N ARG A 89 0.87 -23.37 -0.56
CA ARG A 89 0.33 -23.36 0.81
C ARG A 89 -0.06 -21.97 1.31
N LEU A 90 0.69 -20.93 0.91
CA LEU A 90 0.41 -19.55 1.30
C LEU A 90 -0.94 -19.04 0.78
N ARG A 91 -1.40 -19.58 -0.36
CA ARG A 91 -2.71 -19.27 -0.96
C ARG A 91 -3.87 -19.47 0.02
N MET A 92 -3.77 -20.49 0.88
CA MET A 92 -4.88 -20.88 1.77
C MET A 92 -5.18 -19.84 2.84
N VAL A 93 -4.20 -19.01 3.19
CA VAL A 93 -4.31 -18.04 4.29
C VAL A 93 -4.34 -16.60 3.81
N ILE A 94 -3.66 -16.27 2.71
CA ILE A 94 -3.44 -14.88 2.27
C ILE A 94 -4.74 -14.11 2.00
N GLY A 95 -5.78 -14.77 1.47
CA GLY A 95 -7.08 -14.15 1.21
C GLY A 95 -7.83 -13.73 2.48
N SER A 96 -7.53 -14.36 3.62
CA SER A 96 -8.11 -13.98 4.93
C SER A 96 -7.35 -12.85 5.63
N VAL A 97 -6.11 -12.58 5.21
CA VAL A 97 -5.23 -11.57 5.83
C VAL A 97 -5.39 -10.21 5.15
N ILE A 98 -5.74 -10.16 3.86
CA ILE A 98 -5.89 -8.91 3.10
C ILE A 98 -7.26 -8.29 3.38
N SER A 99 -7.26 -7.12 4.02
CA SER A 99 -8.47 -6.32 4.24
C SER A 99 -8.95 -5.62 2.96
N GLU A 100 -10.27 -5.48 2.80
CA GLU A 100 -10.87 -4.69 1.70
C GLU A 100 -10.35 -3.23 1.69
N ALA A 101 -10.02 -2.70 2.86
CA ALA A 101 -9.50 -1.35 3.07
C ALA A 101 -7.98 -1.24 2.81
N GLN A 102 -7.25 -2.34 2.60
CA GLN A 102 -5.81 -2.30 2.37
C GLN A 102 -5.47 -1.67 1.02
N THR A 103 -4.73 -0.57 1.03
CA THR A 103 -4.40 0.21 -0.18
C THR A 103 -3.03 -0.12 -0.77
N THR A 104 -2.11 -0.66 0.03
CA THR A 104 -0.73 -0.95 -0.36
C THR A 104 -0.51 -2.43 -0.65
N PHE A 105 0.45 -2.75 -1.54
CA PHE A 105 0.80 -4.11 -1.95
C PHE A 105 -0.34 -4.91 -2.61
N VAL A 106 -1.35 -4.22 -3.15
CA VAL A 106 -2.43 -4.82 -3.94
C VAL A 106 -2.32 -4.33 -5.38
N GLN A 107 -2.32 -5.25 -6.33
CA GLN A 107 -2.23 -4.91 -7.76
C GLN A 107 -3.36 -3.95 -8.14
N ASN A 108 -3.02 -2.94 -8.96
CA ASN A 108 -3.94 -1.89 -9.41
C ASN A 108 -4.43 -0.92 -8.32
N ARG A 109 -3.82 -0.90 -7.12
CA ARG A 109 -3.98 0.19 -6.15
C ARG A 109 -2.70 1.01 -6.10
N GLN A 110 -2.83 2.34 -6.10
CA GLN A 110 -1.71 3.26 -6.00
C GLN A 110 -1.57 3.78 -4.57
N ILE A 111 -0.33 4.07 -4.14
CA ILE A 111 -0.07 4.68 -2.83
C ILE A 111 -0.82 6.01 -2.65
N LEU A 112 -1.05 6.72 -3.75
CA LEU A 112 -1.78 7.99 -3.77
C LEU A 112 -3.28 7.82 -3.46
N ASP A 113 -3.86 6.64 -3.70
CA ASP A 113 -5.28 6.40 -3.46
C ASP A 113 -5.62 6.55 -1.97
N GLY A 114 -4.80 5.95 -1.09
CA GLY A 114 -4.97 6.07 0.36
C GLY A 114 -4.79 7.50 0.87
N ILE A 115 -3.83 8.23 0.31
CA ILE A 115 -3.56 9.64 0.65
C ILE A 115 -4.74 10.53 0.24
N LEU A 116 -5.29 10.31 -0.95
CA LEU A 116 -6.43 11.06 -1.45
C LEU A 116 -7.68 10.85 -0.58
N ILE A 117 -8.00 9.61 -0.23
CA ILE A 117 -9.14 9.27 0.63
C ILE A 117 -8.99 9.94 2.00
N ALA A 118 -7.82 9.83 2.63
CA ALA A 118 -7.57 10.45 3.94
C ALA A 118 -7.71 11.98 3.90
N ASN A 119 -7.16 12.62 2.85
CA ASN A 119 -7.27 14.07 2.67
C ASN A 119 -8.72 14.54 2.54
N GLU A 120 -9.56 13.79 1.82
CA GLU A 120 -10.95 14.17 1.65
C GLU A 120 -11.76 13.99 2.93
N VAL A 121 -11.57 12.90 3.67
CA VAL A 121 -12.24 12.68 4.96
C VAL A 121 -11.92 13.82 5.94
N VAL A 122 -10.67 14.29 5.96
CA VAL A 122 -10.26 15.45 6.77
C VAL A 122 -10.93 16.74 6.29
N ASP A 123 -11.00 16.96 4.98
CA ASP A 123 -11.64 18.15 4.40
C ASP A 123 -13.15 18.20 4.68
N GLU A 124 -13.85 17.08 4.52
CA GLU A 124 -15.29 16.95 4.81
C GLU A 124 -15.59 17.23 6.28
N ALA A 125 -14.82 16.65 7.20
CA ALA A 125 -14.97 16.91 8.63
C ALA A 125 -14.78 18.40 8.96
N ARG A 126 -13.78 19.05 8.36
CA ARG A 126 -13.52 20.48 8.52
C ARG A 126 -14.68 21.33 7.98
N LYS A 127 -15.18 21.04 6.78
CA LYS A 127 -16.30 21.75 6.14
C LYS A 127 -17.60 21.61 6.95
N SER A 128 -17.87 20.40 7.44
CA SER A 128 -19.05 20.09 8.26
C SER A 128 -18.92 20.51 9.72
N LYS A 129 -17.79 21.11 10.12
CA LYS A 129 -17.46 21.49 11.51
C LYS A 129 -17.61 20.32 12.49
N LYS A 130 -17.33 19.10 12.04
CA LYS A 130 -17.29 17.90 12.88
C LYS A 130 -15.93 17.81 13.55
N GLU A 131 -15.93 17.44 14.83
CA GLU A 131 -14.70 17.07 15.52
C GLU A 131 -14.14 15.79 14.88
N LEU A 132 -12.84 15.79 14.59
CA LEU A 132 -12.13 14.68 13.96
C LEU A 132 -10.89 14.33 14.78
N MET A 133 -10.68 13.04 14.98
CA MET A 133 -9.46 12.49 15.56
C MET A 133 -8.81 11.53 14.55
N LEU A 134 -7.54 11.75 14.23
CA LEU A 134 -6.79 10.91 13.30
C LEU A 134 -5.71 10.14 14.06
N PHE A 135 -5.79 8.80 14.02
CA PHE A 135 -4.79 7.92 14.58
C PHE A 135 -3.80 7.51 13.49
N LYS A 136 -2.58 8.08 13.55
CA LYS A 136 -1.46 7.60 12.76
C LYS A 136 -0.71 6.56 13.58
N VAL A 137 -0.80 5.30 13.15
CA VAL A 137 -0.04 4.17 13.73
C VAL A 137 1.06 3.79 12.75
N ASP A 138 2.26 3.56 13.25
CA ASP A 138 3.42 3.10 12.49
C ASP A 138 4.18 2.06 13.31
N PHE A 139 4.75 1.07 12.65
CA PHE A 139 5.51 0.00 13.30
C PHE A 139 7.00 0.21 13.04
N GLU A 140 7.78 0.33 14.11
CA GLU A 140 9.24 0.29 13.99
C GLU A 140 9.66 -1.11 13.52
N LYS A 141 10.27 -1.17 12.33
CA LYS A 141 10.77 -2.41 11.72
C LYS A 141 9.74 -3.54 11.78
N ALA A 142 8.60 -3.32 11.11
CA ALA A 142 7.43 -4.21 11.19
C ALA A 142 7.75 -5.71 11.06
N TYR A 143 8.72 -6.10 10.23
CA TYR A 143 9.11 -7.50 10.03
C TYR A 143 10.07 -8.05 11.10
N ASP A 144 10.83 -7.20 11.77
CA ASP A 144 11.77 -7.62 12.84
C ASP A 144 11.04 -7.79 14.19
N SER A 145 9.83 -7.22 14.31
CA SER A 145 9.03 -7.16 15.54
C SER A 145 7.88 -8.17 15.58
N VAL A 146 7.85 -9.14 14.66
CA VAL A 146 6.86 -10.23 14.64
C VAL A 146 7.40 -11.42 15.44
N ASP A 147 6.64 -11.85 16.46
CA ASP A 147 6.90 -13.06 17.26
C ASP A 147 6.30 -14.34 16.62
#